data_AF-A0A7K2THP4-F1
#
_entry.id   AF-A0A7K2THP4-F1
#
_cell.length_a   1.000
_cell.length_b   1.000
_cell.length_c   1.000
_cell.angle_alpha   90.00
_cell.angle_beta   90.00
_cell.angle_gamma   90.00
#
_symmetry.space_group_name_H-M   'P 1'
#
loop_
_entity.id
_entity.type
_entity.pdbx_description
1 polymer ?
#
loop_
_entity_poly.entity_id
_entity_poly.type
_entity_poly.pdbx_seq_one_letter_code
_entity_poly.pdbx_strand_id
1 'polypeptide(L)' 'MNRERGSDRIVTAVRETTPEERVAASRLVLREARDREDLRFLLDVLGLARQGDE' A
#
# COMPACT_ATOMS: atom_id res chain seq x y z
N MET A 1 21.38 -32.13 -0.16
CA MET A 1 20.08 -31.87 0.51
C MET A 1 19.98 -30.37 0.80
N ASN A 2 18.98 -29.74 0.17
CA ASN A 2 18.28 -28.47 0.47
C ASN A 2 18.99 -27.36 1.25
N ARG A 3 19.38 -26.26 0.58
CA ARG A 3 19.54 -24.97 1.28
C ARG A 3 19.36 -23.70 0.44
N GLU A 4 18.59 -23.68 -0.64
CA GLU A 4 18.45 -22.45 -1.43
C GLU A 4 17.06 -22.33 -2.05
N ARG A 5 16.05 -21.88 -1.29
CA ARG A 5 14.80 -21.35 -1.90
C ARG A 5 13.81 -20.65 -0.96
N GLY A 6 14.26 -20.12 0.17
CA GLY A 6 13.38 -19.44 1.13
C GLY A 6 13.48 -17.92 1.16
N SER A 7 14.63 -17.34 0.78
CA SER A 7 14.94 -15.95 1.16
C SER A 7 14.77 -14.91 0.04
N ASP A 8 14.62 -15.32 -1.22
CA ASP A 8 14.65 -14.37 -2.35
C ASP A 8 13.27 -13.73 -2.64
N ARG A 9 12.18 -14.34 -2.16
CA ARG A 9 10.82 -13.84 -2.37
C ARG A 9 10.37 -12.76 -1.40
N ILE A 10 11.08 -12.58 -0.28
CA ILE A 10 10.74 -11.53 0.70
C ILE A 10 11.43 -10.21 0.34
N VAL A 11 12.57 -10.26 -0.35
CA VAL A 11 13.33 -9.05 -0.77
C VAL A 11 12.63 -8.30 -1.90
N THR A 12 11.75 -8.95 -2.67
CA THR A 12 11.04 -8.33 -3.80
C THR A 12 9.75 -7.60 -3.43
N ALA A 13 9.27 -7.70 -2.18
CA ALA A 13 8.05 -7.04 -1.71
C ALA A 13 8.30 -5.65 -1.08
N VAL A 14 9.56 -5.24 -0.94
CA VAL A 14 9.96 -3.86 -0.59
C VAL A 14 10.32 -3.11 -1.87
N ARG A 15 9.57 -3.33 -2.95
CA ARG A 15 9.57 -2.37 -4.05
C ARG A 15 8.68 -1.22 -3.59
N GLU A 16 9.29 -0.05 -3.44
CA GLU A 16 8.60 1.20 -3.21
C GLU A 16 7.38 1.25 -4.13
N THR A 17 6.18 1.37 -3.55
CA THR A 17 4.94 1.48 -4.32
C THR A 17 5.09 2.59 -5.35
N THR A 18 4.87 2.30 -6.62
CA THR A 18 5.05 3.30 -7.67
C THR A 18 4.00 4.41 -7.54
N PRO A 19 4.25 5.61 -8.09
CA PRO A 19 3.25 6.67 -8.14
C PRO A 19 1.91 6.20 -8.77
N GLU A 20 1.98 5.35 -9.79
CA GLU A 20 0.82 4.79 -10.48
C GLU A 20 0.03 3.83 -9.60
N GLU A 21 0.73 2.97 -8.85
CA GLU A 21 0.12 2.04 -7.89
C GLU A 21 -0.58 2.80 -6.75
N ARG A 22 0.03 3.89 -6.26
CA ARG A 22 -0.60 4.77 -5.27
C ARG A 22 -1.87 5.43 -5.78
N VAL A 23 -1.89 5.86 -7.04
CA VAL A 23 -3.09 6.43 -7.67
C VAL A 23 -4.18 5.38 -7.84
N ALA A 24 -3.82 4.17 -8.29
CA ALA A 24 -4.77 3.06 -8.43
C ALA A 24 -5.37 2.66 -7.08
N ALA A 25 -4.54 2.54 -6.03
CA ALA A 25 -4.96 2.26 -4.67
C ALA A 25 -5.87 3.35 -4.10
N SER A 26 -5.54 4.63 -4.31
CA SER A 26 -6.40 5.76 -3.90
C SER A 26 -7.78 5.70 -4.56
N ARG A 27 -7.84 5.36 -5.85
CA ARG A 27 -9.11 5.21 -6.58
C ARG A 27 -9.94 4.03 -6.05
N LEU A 28 -9.28 2.92 -5.72
CA LEU A 28 -9.94 1.76 -5.14
C LEU A 28 -10.56 2.10 -3.78
N VAL A 29 -9.79 2.76 -2.91
CA VAL A 29 -10.27 3.19 -1.59
C VAL A 29 -11.45 4.16 -1.70
N LEU A 30 -11.37 5.16 -2.59
CA LEU A 30 -12.47 6.09 -2.82
C LEU A 30 -13.76 5.41 -3.32
N ARG A 31 -13.64 4.29 -4.03
CA ARG A 31 -14.79 3.52 -4.54
C ARG A 31 -15.40 2.62 -3.47
N GLU A 32 -14.59 2.03 -2.60
CA GLU A 32 -15.03 1.02 -1.63
C GLU A 32 -15.38 1.60 -0.26
N ALA A 33 -14.86 2.79 0.08
CA ALA A 33 -15.13 3.42 1.38
C ALA A 33 -16.61 3.71 1.56
N ARG A 34 -17.18 3.22 2.66
CA ARG A 34 -18.61 3.37 2.95
C ARG A 34 -18.95 4.70 3.62
N ASP A 35 -17.98 5.26 4.32
CA ASP A 35 -18.08 6.52 5.03
C ASP A 35 -16.70 7.20 5.13
N ARG A 36 -16.69 8.39 5.72
CA ARG A 36 -15.49 9.24 5.79
C ARG A 36 -14.43 8.70 6.75
N GLU A 37 -14.83 7.97 7.78
CA GLU A 37 -13.92 7.39 8.76
C GLU A 37 -13.21 6.18 8.15
N ASP A 38 -13.97 5.32 7.48
CA ASP A 38 -13.47 4.18 6.71
C ASP A 38 -12.50 4.62 5.60
N LEU A 39 -12.84 5.67 4.85
CA LEU A 39 -11.94 6.29 3.87
C LEU A 39 -10.60 6.72 4.52
N ARG A 40 -10.67 7.39 5.67
CA ARG A 40 -9.47 7.89 6.37
C ARG A 40 -8.61 6.74 6.89
N PHE A 41 -9.23 5.72 7.46
CA PHE A 41 -8.54 4.52 7.93
C PHE A 41 -7.83 3.79 6.78
N LEU A 42 -8.52 3.57 5.66
CA LEU A 42 -7.95 2.87 4.50
C LEU A 42 -6.81 3.65 3.83
N LEU A 43 -6.90 4.98 3.75
CA LEU A 43 -5.80 5.81 3.25
C LEU A 43 -4.58 5.77 4.18
N ASP A 44 -4.79 5.73 5.50
CA ASP A 44 -3.71 5.69 6.49
C ASP A 44 -2.96 4.35 6.48
N VAL A 45 -3.68 3.22 6.47
CA VAL A 45 -3.10 1.87 6.39
C VAL A 45 -2.27 1.68 5.12
N LEU A 46 -2.65 2.33 4.02
CA LEU A 46 -1.91 2.26 2.75
C LEU A 46 -0.79 3.31 2.64
N GLY A 47 -0.57 4.15 3.66
CA GLY A 47 0.41 5.24 3.59
C GLY A 47 0.09 6.28 2.51
N LEU A 48 -1.19 6.38 2.12
CA LEU A 48 -1.71 7.31 1.12
C LEU A 48 -2.25 8.59 1.76
N ALA A 49 -2.47 8.57 3.08
CA ALA A 49 -2.69 9.78 3.87
C ALA A 49 -1.49 10.70 3.66
N ARG A 50 -1.75 11.83 3.00
CA ARG A 50 -0.82 12.88 2.58
C ARG A 50 0.43 12.98 3.47
N GLN A 51 1.61 12.70 2.92
CA GLN A 51 2.90 13.22 3.40
C GLN A 51 2.92 14.74 3.18
N GLY A 52 2.13 15.46 3.96
CA GLY A 52 2.12 16.90 4.03
C GLY A 52 1.66 17.23 5.44
N ASP A 53 2.55 17.91 6.16
CA ASP A 53 2.47 18.33 7.57
C ASP A 53 3.12 17.36 8.59
N GLU A 54 4.41 17.04 8.42
CA GLU A 54 5.51 17.36 9.35
C GLU A 54 6.90 17.10 8.72
#